data_AF-A0A971GR89-F1
#
_entry.id   AF-A0A971GR89-F1
#
_cell.length_a   1.000
_cell.length_b   1.000
_cell.length_c   1.000
_cell.angle_alpha   90.00
_cell.angle_beta   90.00
_cell.angle_gamma   90.00
#
_symmetry.space_group_name_H-M   'P 1'
#
loop_
_entity.id
_entity.type
_entity.pdbx_description
1 polymer ?
#
loop_
_entity_poly.entity_id
_entity_poly.type
_entity_poly.pdbx_seq_one_letter_code
_entity_poly.pdbx_strand_id
1 'polypeptide(L)'
;EFAGEDEILGPEHLPPYLHQRLFEAEESSEKSNSAENDEIVPLSHAVEDLEKSLILRALEQSAWNKTKAAERLGIPRQTLTYKIKQLKLANGATKAERG
;
A
#
# COMPACT_ATOMS: atom_id res chain seq x y z
N GLU A 1 -0.58 -33.61 -34.59
CA GLU A 1 0.39 -32.88 -33.75
C GLU A 1 -0.06 -31.45 -33.60
N PHE A 2 -0.40 -31.03 -32.38
CA PHE A 2 -0.39 -29.61 -32.03
C PHE A 2 0.69 -29.51 -30.95
N ALA A 3 1.88 -29.05 -31.35
CA ALA A 3 2.94 -28.70 -30.42
C ALA A 3 2.52 -27.38 -29.75
N GLY A 4 2.31 -27.44 -28.44
CA GLY A 4 2.09 -26.26 -27.62
C GLY A 4 3.38 -25.49 -27.51
N GLU A 5 3.38 -24.30 -28.08
CA GLU A 5 4.29 -23.23 -27.69
C GLU A 5 3.40 -22.23 -26.97
N ASP A 6 3.70 -21.97 -25.70
CA ASP A 6 3.06 -20.90 -24.92
C ASP A 6 3.47 -19.54 -25.52
N GLU A 7 2.93 -19.23 -26.70
CA GLU A 7 3.14 -17.96 -27.39
C GLU A 7 2.30 -16.92 -26.66
N ILE A 8 2.96 -16.19 -25.75
CA ILE A 8 2.33 -15.08 -25.02
C ILE A 8 1.89 -14.05 -26.06
N LEU A 9 0.58 -13.94 -26.26
CA LEU A 9 -0.01 -13.00 -27.21
C LEU A 9 0.29 -11.56 -26.77
N GLY A 10 1.17 -10.89 -27.51
CA GLY A 10 1.45 -9.46 -27.33
C GLY A 10 0.28 -8.58 -27.77
N PRO A 11 0.15 -7.36 -27.23
CA PRO A 11 -0.95 -6.43 -27.52
C PRO A 11 -1.09 -6.15 -29.02
N GLU A 12 -0.01 -6.16 -29.79
CA GLU A 12 0.01 -5.98 -31.25
C GLU A 12 -0.75 -7.07 -32.05
N HIS A 13 -1.07 -8.19 -31.41
CA HIS A 13 -1.85 -9.28 -32.01
C HIS A 13 -3.35 -9.18 -31.72
N LEU A 14 -3.77 -8.19 -30.93
CA LEU A 14 -5.17 -7.99 -30.62
C LEU A 14 -5.86 -7.14 -31.71
N PRO A 15 -7.11 -7.50 -32.09
CA PRO A 15 -7.94 -6.66 -32.92
C PRO A 15 -8.07 -5.23 -32.36
N PRO A 16 -8.12 -4.18 -33.22
CA PRO A 16 -8.13 -2.78 -32.79
C PRO A 16 -9.21 -2.42 -31.76
N TYR A 17 -10.35 -3.12 -31.80
CA TYR A 17 -11.47 -2.89 -30.87
C TYR A 17 -11.23 -3.47 -29.47
N LEU A 18 -10.27 -4.40 -29.29
CA LEU A 18 -9.90 -4.94 -27.98
C LEU A 18 -8.84 -4.09 -27.28
N HIS A 19 -7.98 -3.39 -28.05
CA HIS A 19 -7.02 -2.43 -27.48
C HIS A 19 -7.74 -1.41 -26.60
N GLN A 20 -8.81 -0.80 -27.10
CA GLN A 20 -9.52 0.25 -26.38
C GLN A 20 -10.05 -0.23 -25.03
N ARG A 21 -10.64 -1.43 -24.97
CA ARG A 21 -11.20 -1.97 -23.72
C ARG A 21 -10.15 -2.43 -22.73
N LEU A 22 -9.00 -2.91 -23.22
CA LEU A 22 -7.91 -3.33 -22.34
C LEU A 22 -7.20 -2.11 -21.75
N PHE A 23 -6.91 -1.10 -22.56
CA PHE A 23 -6.33 0.18 -22.09
C PHE A 23 -7.29 0.95 -21.16
N GLU A 24 -8.60 0.97 -21.43
CA GLU A 24 -9.59 1.59 -20.52
C GLU A 24 -9.74 0.80 -19.20
N ALA A 25 -9.56 -0.53 -19.23
CA ALA A 25 -9.57 -1.39 -18.05
C ALA A 25 -8.27 -1.25 -17.22
N GLU A 26 -7.13 -1.02 -17.87
CA GLU A 26 -5.86 -0.69 -17.21
C GLU A 26 -5.95 0.67 -16.52
N GLU A 27 -6.55 1.69 -17.16
CA GLU A 27 -6.69 3.04 -16.58
C GLU A 27 -7.60 3.05 -15.32
N SER A 28 -8.52 2.10 -15.22
CA SER A 28 -9.42 1.95 -14.06
C SER A 28 -8.89 1.01 -12.97
N SER A 29 -7.91 0.15 -13.27
CA SER A 29 -7.29 -0.79 -12.33
C SER A 29 -5.86 -0.43 -11.90
N GLU A 30 -5.17 0.47 -12.60
CA GLU A 30 -3.80 0.93 -12.29
C GLU A 30 -3.75 2.23 -11.46
N LYS A 31 -4.83 2.54 -10.73
CA LYS A 31 -4.74 3.46 -9.57
C LYS A 31 -4.03 2.82 -8.36
N SER A 32 -3.00 2.03 -8.63
CA SER A 32 -1.94 1.67 -7.68
C SER A 32 -0.62 2.26 -8.16
N ASN A 33 -0.37 3.50 -7.73
CA ASN A 33 0.93 3.98 -7.27
C ASN A 33 2.14 4.01 -8.22
N SER A 34 2.02 4.56 -9.44
CA SER A 34 3.21 4.92 -10.24
C SER A 34 3.11 6.24 -10.99
N ALA A 35 2.18 7.13 -10.64
CA ALA A 35 2.33 8.55 -10.96
C ALA A 35 3.25 9.16 -9.91
N GLU A 36 4.55 8.93 -10.07
CA GLU A 36 5.59 9.78 -9.51
C GLU A 36 5.23 11.21 -9.95
N ASN A 37 4.62 11.97 -9.04
CA ASN A 37 4.76 13.41 -9.11
C ASN A 37 6.27 13.62 -8.95
N ASP A 38 6.92 14.06 -10.02
CA ASP A 38 8.35 14.43 -10.06
C ASP A 38 8.60 15.73 -9.25
N GLU A 39 7.82 15.91 -8.19
CA GLU A 39 7.85 17.01 -7.26
C GLU A 39 8.58 16.50 -6.02
N ILE A 40 9.74 17.09 -5.75
CA ILE A 40 10.57 16.71 -4.61
C ILE A 40 9.79 16.99 -3.33
N VAL A 41 9.25 15.93 -2.73
CA VAL A 41 8.58 16.01 -1.43
C VAL A 41 9.65 16.30 -0.36
N PRO A 42 9.41 17.23 0.58
CA PRO A 42 10.32 17.44 1.70
C PRO A 42 10.61 16.12 2.43
N LEU A 43 11.89 15.84 2.71
CA LEU A 43 12.32 14.61 3.39
C LEU A 43 11.54 14.36 4.68
N SER A 44 11.20 15.42 5.43
CA SER A 44 10.40 15.33 6.65
C SER A 44 9.04 14.67 6.42
N HIS A 45 8.35 15.00 5.33
CA HIS A 45 7.05 14.42 4.98
C HIS A 45 7.19 12.95 4.58
N ALA A 46 8.15 12.62 3.72
CA ALA A 46 8.37 11.24 3.29
C ALA A 46 8.72 10.30 4.47
N VAL A 47 9.52 10.80 5.40
CA VAL A 47 9.85 10.06 6.64
C VAL A 47 8.62 9.89 7.53
N GLU A 48 7.77 10.92 7.66
CA GLU A 48 6.54 10.86 8.45
C GLU A 48 5.56 9.82 7.88
N ASP A 49 5.37 9.80 6.56
CA ASP A 49 4.47 8.86 5.89
C ASP A 49 4.98 7.41 6.02
N LEU A 50 6.29 7.21 5.83
CA LEU A 50 6.91 5.91 6.05
C LEU A 50 6.74 5.46 7.50
N GLU A 51 7.02 6.34 8.47
CA GLU A 51 6.87 6.05 9.89
C GLU A 51 5.42 5.67 10.23
N LYS A 52 4.44 6.41 9.71
CA LYS A 52 3.01 6.14 9.88
C LYS A 52 2.64 4.76 9.33
N SER A 53 3.09 4.43 8.12
CA SER A 53 2.81 3.14 7.48
C SER A 53 3.36 1.96 8.29
N LEU A 54 4.59 2.09 8.80
CA LEU A 54 5.24 1.05 9.61
C LEU A 54 4.54 0.86 10.95
N ILE A 55 4.16 1.94 11.61
CA ILE A 55 3.44 1.89 12.88
C ILE A 55 2.08 1.21 12.72
N LEU A 56 1.33 1.57 11.67
CA LEU A 56 0.03 0.96 11.39
C LEU A 56 0.17 -0.55 11.11
N ARG A 57 1.09 -0.93 10.23
CA ARG A 57 1.35 -2.34 9.91
C ARG A 57 1.75 -3.14 11.14
N ALA A 58 2.61 -2.59 12.00
CA ALA A 58 3.02 -3.26 13.23
C ALA A 58 1.88 -3.40 14.24
N LEU A 59 0.98 -2.41 14.32
CA LEU A 59 -0.22 -2.47 15.16
C LEU A 59 -1.20 -3.53 14.65
N GLU A 60 -1.50 -3.56 13.35
CA GLU A 60 -2.38 -4.56 12.73
C GLU A 60 -1.87 -5.97 12.94
N GLN A 61 -0.59 -6.23 12.63
CA GLN A 61 0.05 -7.53 12.84
C GLN A 61 0.10 -7.96 14.32
N SER A 62 0.01 -6.99 15.24
CA SER A 62 0.01 -7.24 16.68
C SER A 62 -1.40 -7.23 17.28
N ALA A 63 -2.46 -7.23 16.47
CA ALA A 63 -3.85 -7.09 16.92
C ALA A 63 -4.02 -5.88 17.87
N TRP A 64 -3.44 -4.74 17.50
CA TRP A 64 -3.42 -3.50 18.27
C TRP A 64 -2.74 -3.57 19.64
N ASN A 65 -1.99 -4.63 19.92
CA ASN A 65 -1.17 -4.73 21.11
C ASN A 65 0.09 -3.83 20.99
N LYS A 66 0.06 -2.69 21.67
CA LYS A 66 1.14 -1.68 21.65
C LYS A 66 2.49 -2.20 22.13
N THR A 67 2.52 -3.16 23.06
CA THR A 67 3.79 -3.73 23.54
C THR A 67 4.42 -4.60 22.45
N LYS A 68 3.65 -5.52 21.87
CA LYS A 68 4.12 -6.38 20.77
C LYS A 68 4.48 -5.59 19.51
N ALA A 69 3.71 -4.54 19.19
CA ALA A 69 4.00 -3.68 18.05
C ALA A 69 5.32 -2.91 18.25
N ALA A 70 5.58 -2.41 19.47
CA ALA A 70 6.82 -1.72 19.79
C ALA A 70 8.04 -2.65 19.71
N GLU A 71 7.91 -3.88 20.22
CA GLU A 71 8.93 -4.92 20.08
C GLU A 71 9.24 -5.24 18.62
N ARG A 72 8.21 -5.39 17.77
CA ARG A 72 8.38 -5.62 16.33
C ARG A 72 9.07 -4.46 15.60
N LEU A 73 8.79 -3.23 16.02
CA LEU A 73 9.43 -2.03 15.47
C LEU A 73 10.82 -1.76 16.07
N GLY A 74 11.26 -2.53 17.06
CA GLY A 74 12.54 -2.34 17.74
C GLY A 74 12.63 -1.03 18.52
N ILE A 75 11.50 -0.46 18.96
CA ILE A 75 11.46 0.80 19.71
C ILE A 75 10.84 0.62 21.10
N PRO A 76 11.16 1.50 22.08
CA PRO A 76 10.47 1.48 23.36
C PRO A 76 8.95 1.71 23.21
N ARG A 77 8.16 1.02 24.04
CA ARG A 77 6.68 1.19 24.08
C ARG A 77 6.26 2.66 24.28
N GLN A 78 7.00 3.41 25.09
CA GLN A 78 6.74 4.83 25.32
C GLN A 78 6.93 5.66 24.05
N THR A 79 7.99 5.37 23.28
CA THR A 79 8.27 5.98 21.97
C THR A 79 7.12 5.71 21.00
N LEU A 80 6.69 4.45 20.88
CA LEU A 80 5.54 4.10 20.03
C LEU A 80 4.27 4.85 20.48
N THR A 81 4.03 4.93 21.80
CA THR A 81 2.85 5.63 22.35
C THR A 81 2.88 7.11 22.01
N TYR A 82 4.04 7.75 22.09
CA TYR A 82 4.22 9.14 21.68
C TYR A 82 3.97 9.31 20.17
N LYS A 83 4.58 8.47 19.32
CA LYS A 83 4.40 8.51 17.86
C LYS A 83 2.94 8.32 17.44
N ILE A 84 2.21 7.38 18.06
CA ILE A 84 0.77 7.19 17.84
C ILE A 84 -0.03 8.45 18.16
N LYS A 85 0.32 9.17 19.23
CA LYS A 85 -0.35 10.43 19.60
C LYS A 85 -0.04 11.55 18.60
N GLN A 86 1.23 11.69 18.20
CA GLN A 86 1.66 12.70 17.22
C GLN A 86 0.97 12.49 15.87
N LEU A 87 0.95 11.24 15.38
CA LEU A 87 0.35 10.86 14.09
C LEU A 87 -1.18 10.74 14.13
N LYS A 88 -1.82 11.04 15.27
CA LYS A 88 -3.28 10.97 15.49
C LYS A 88 -3.92 9.63 15.07
N LEU A 89 -3.18 8.53 15.15
CA LEU A 89 -3.63 7.19 14.71
C LEU A 89 -4.69 6.56 15.63
N ALA A 90 -5.11 7.26 16.69
CA ALA A 90 -5.84 6.68 17.82
C ALA A 90 -7.38 6.61 17.67
N ASN A 91 -7.99 6.93 16.52
CA ASN A 91 -9.46 7.03 16.44
C ASN A 91 -10.16 6.46 15.18
N GLY A 92 -9.47 5.74 14.29
CA GLY A 92 -10.07 5.30 13.01
C GLY A 92 -10.42 3.82 12.89
N ALA A 93 -9.66 2.91 13.49
CA ALA A 93 -9.65 1.51 13.06
C ALA A 93 -10.58 0.56 13.83
N THR A 94 -11.27 1.02 14.88
CA THR A 94 -12.06 0.13 15.76
C THR A 94 -13.53 -0.01 15.34
N LYS A 95 -13.99 0.57 14.22
CA LYS A 95 -15.40 0.51 13.80
C LYS A 95 -15.70 -0.26 12.49
N ALA A 96 -14.70 -0.81 11.79
CA ALA A 96 -14.93 -1.39 10.46
C ALA A 96 -15.18 -2.91 10.38
N GLU A 97 -14.98 -3.68 11.45
CA GLU A 97 -15.00 -5.17 11.36
C GLU A 97 -15.91 -5.87 12.40
N ARG A 98 -16.98 -5.21 12.85
CA ARG A 98 -18.08 -5.85 13.58
C ARG A 98 -19.41 -5.48 12.93
N GLY A 99 -19.69 -6.11 11.80
CA GLY A 99 -20.97 -6.12 11.09
C GLY A 99 -21.20 -7.51 10.53
#